data_AF-A0A225UI90-F1
#
_entry.id   AF-A0A225UI90-F1
#
_cell.length_a   1.000
_cell.length_b   1.000
_cell.length_c   1.000
_cell.angle_alpha   90.00
_cell.angle_beta   90.00
_cell.angle_gamma   90.00
#
_symmetry.space_group_name_H-M   'P 1'
#
loop_
_entity.id
_entity.type
_entity.pdbx_description
1 polymer ?
#
loop_
_entity_poly.entity_id
_entity_poly.type
_entity_poly.pdbx_seq_one_letter_code
_entity_poly.pdbx_strand_id
1 'polypeptide(L)'
;MELKDLAPLLLKKERANGDIDVSLLTHILRNGKLANERRKQLVALIEQHPVLSDRDMMFRNHTERYEFGLKKVWHFVQFLKDQHITDQKELEIMYAALGEPLCIDGTPRL
;
A
#
# COMPACT_ATOMS: atom_id res chain seq x y z
N MET A 1 -3.13 -32.99 4.96
CA MET A 1 -2.57 -31.76 4.36
C MET A 1 -3.74 -30.81 4.19
N GLU A 2 -3.72 -29.67 4.88
CA GLU A 2 -4.84 -28.73 4.91
C GLU A 2 -4.78 -27.77 3.70
N LEU A 3 -5.91 -27.13 3.35
CA LEU A 3 -5.96 -26.18 2.23
C LEU A 3 -4.94 -25.04 2.39
N LYS A 4 -4.71 -24.57 3.62
CA LYS A 4 -3.71 -23.56 3.96
C LYS A 4 -2.27 -23.98 3.62
N ASP A 5 -1.98 -25.28 3.69
CA ASP A 5 -0.67 -25.84 3.37
C ASP A 5 -0.54 -26.09 1.85
N LEU A 6 -1.67 -26.35 1.18
CA LEU A 6 -1.74 -26.62 -0.25
C LEU A 6 -1.75 -25.34 -1.11
N ALA A 7 -2.37 -24.26 -0.64
CA ALA A 7 -2.52 -23.02 -1.42
C ALA A 7 -1.19 -22.40 -1.88
N PRO A 8 -0.13 -22.31 -1.05
CA PRO A 8 1.18 -21.83 -1.49
C PRO A 8 1.81 -22.71 -2.58
N LEU A 9 1.59 -24.04 -2.49
CA LEU A 9 2.13 -25.00 -3.46
C LEU A 9 1.42 -24.88 -4.81
N LEU A 10 0.09 -24.73 -4.82
CA LEU A 10 -0.69 -24.50 -6.04
C LEU A 10 -0.29 -23.17 -6.69
N LEU A 11 -0.18 -22.08 -5.91
CA LEU A 11 0.29 -20.80 -6.44
C LEU A 11 1.70 -20.89 -7.03
N LYS A 12 2.60 -21.66 -6.40
CA LYS A 12 3.95 -21.88 -6.94
C LYS A 12 3.91 -22.64 -8.26
N LYS A 13 3.05 -23.66 -8.38
CA LYS A 13 2.84 -24.41 -9.62
C LYS A 13 2.32 -23.51 -10.74
N GLU A 14 1.29 -22.71 -10.48
CA GLU A 14 0.73 -21.79 -11.47
C GLU A 14 1.75 -20.73 -11.91
N ARG A 15 2.54 -20.18 -10.98
CA ARG A 15 3.62 -19.22 -11.31
C ARG A 15 4.74 -19.83 -12.14
N ALA A 16 5.03 -21.13 -11.97
CA ALA A 16 6.06 -21.83 -12.73
C ALA A 16 5.62 -22.16 -14.17
N ASN A 17 4.30 -22.31 -14.39
CA ASN A 17 3.73 -22.63 -15.69
C ASN A 17 3.49 -21.41 -16.59
N GLY A 18 3.77 -20.19 -16.10
CA GLY A 18 3.61 -18.97 -16.88
C GLY A 18 4.68 -18.82 -17.96
N ASP A 19 4.26 -18.43 -19.16
CA ASP A 19 5.08 -18.11 -20.32
C ASP A 19 5.43 -16.61 -20.43
N ILE A 20 4.90 -15.79 -19.52
CA ILE A 20 5.08 -14.34 -19.49
C ILE A 20 6.10 -13.95 -18.43
N ASP A 21 7.08 -13.11 -18.81
CA ASP A 21 7.92 -12.41 -17.84
C ASP A 21 7.12 -11.28 -17.15
N VAL A 22 6.58 -11.61 -15.97
CA VAL A 22 5.81 -10.69 -15.13
C VAL A 22 6.64 -9.47 -14.71
N SER A 23 7.95 -9.61 -14.54
CA SER A 23 8.81 -8.49 -14.14
C SER A 23 8.95 -7.49 -15.27
N LEU A 24 9.18 -7.97 -16.49
CA LEU A 24 9.21 -7.15 -17.70
C LEU A 24 7.87 -6.45 -17.91
N LEU A 25 6.75 -7.19 -17.83
CA LEU A 25 5.41 -6.61 -17.96
C LEU A 25 5.14 -5.53 -16.92
N THR A 26 5.55 -5.76 -15.67
CA THR A 26 5.40 -4.77 -14.59
C THR A 26 6.21 -3.52 -14.87
N HIS A 27 7.43 -3.64 -15.40
CA HIS A 27 8.22 -2.47 -15.79
C HIS A 27 7.51 -1.69 -16.89
N ILE A 28 6.96 -2.35 -17.90
CA ILE A 28 6.21 -1.67 -18.98
C ILE A 28 5.00 -0.91 -18.40
N LEU A 29 4.18 -1.56 -17.56
CA LEU A 29 3.00 -0.96 -16.93
C LEU A 29 3.32 0.20 -15.97
N ARG A 30 4.54 0.26 -15.45
CA ARG A 30 4.98 1.26 -14.47
C ARG A 30 5.94 2.29 -15.06
N ASN A 31 5.96 2.45 -16.37
CA ASN A 31 6.80 3.42 -17.09
C ASN A 31 8.30 3.18 -16.92
N GLY A 32 8.71 1.91 -16.85
CA GLY A 32 10.10 1.47 -16.78
C GLY A 32 10.49 0.90 -15.43
N LYS A 33 11.70 0.32 -15.40
CA LYS A 33 12.28 -0.34 -14.22
C LYS A 33 12.49 0.63 -13.06
N LEU A 34 13.13 1.77 -13.32
CA LEU A 34 13.46 2.76 -12.29
C LEU A 34 12.21 3.32 -11.60
N ALA A 35 11.16 3.62 -12.38
CA ALA A 35 9.89 4.10 -11.83
C ALA A 35 9.20 3.02 -10.97
N ASN A 36 9.26 1.74 -11.37
CA ASN A 36 8.74 0.65 -10.55
C ASN A 36 9.56 0.43 -9.27
N GLU A 37 10.89 0.56 -9.34
CA GLU A 37 11.78 0.45 -8.18
C GLU A 37 11.51 1.57 -7.18
N ARG A 38 11.42 2.83 -7.65
CA ARG A 38 11.05 3.96 -6.80
C ARG A 38 9.67 3.77 -6.17
N ARG A 39 8.66 3.34 -6.94
CA ARG A 39 7.33 3.01 -6.41
C ARG A 39 7.40 1.95 -5.30
N LYS A 40 8.19 0.88 -5.48
CA LYS A 40 8.37 -0.16 -4.46
C LYS A 40 9.01 0.39 -3.18
N GLN A 41 10.01 1.27 -3.31
CA GLN A 41 10.62 1.94 -2.17
C GLN A 41 9.61 2.78 -1.40
N LEU A 42 8.82 3.60 -2.10
CA LEU A 42 7.79 4.45 -1.48
C LEU A 42 6.71 3.63 -0.75
N VAL A 43 6.28 2.51 -1.33
CA VAL A 43 5.35 1.58 -0.67
C VAL A 43 5.98 0.97 0.58
N ALA A 44 7.22 0.51 0.50
CA ALA A 44 7.93 -0.10 1.62
C ALA A 44 8.09 0.87 2.80
N LEU A 45 8.32 2.16 2.53
CA LEU A 45 8.37 3.21 3.56
C LEU A 45 7.08 3.30 4.38
N ILE A 46 5.92 3.21 3.71
CA ILE A 46 4.61 3.21 4.38
C ILE A 46 4.37 1.91 5.16
N GLU A 47 4.71 0.77 4.56
CA GLU A 47 4.57 -0.55 5.19
C GLU A 47 5.43 -0.72 6.45
N GLN A 48 6.58 -0.05 6.52
CA GLN A 48 7.48 -0.08 7.67
C GLN A 48 7.13 0.95 8.75
N HIS A 49 6.28 1.94 8.44
CA HIS A 49 5.95 3.00 9.40
C HIS A 49 4.93 2.50 10.44
N PRO A 50 5.20 2.63 11.76
CA PRO A 50 4.46 1.96 12.83
C PRO A 50 2.96 2.32 12.91
N VAL A 51 2.58 3.49 12.39
CA VAL A 51 1.17 3.95 12.37
C VAL A 51 0.56 3.89 10.96
N LEU A 52 1.36 4.05 9.91
CA LEU A 52 0.80 4.19 8.55
C LEU A 52 0.55 2.82 7.92
N SER A 53 1.26 1.78 8.38
CA SER A 53 1.12 0.40 7.95
C SER A 53 -0.17 -0.27 8.44
N ASP A 54 -0.81 0.25 9.50
CA ASP A 54 -2.02 -0.30 10.11
C ASP A 54 -3.20 -0.32 9.11
N ARG A 55 -3.79 -1.51 8.94
CA ARG A 55 -4.92 -1.81 8.04
C ARG A 55 -6.18 -2.27 8.78
N ASP A 56 -6.20 -2.15 10.10
CA ASP A 56 -7.22 -2.79 10.94
C ASP A 56 -8.44 -1.87 11.18
N MET A 57 -8.67 -0.90 10.30
CA MET A 57 -9.77 0.07 10.47
C MET A 57 -11.15 -0.60 10.46
N MET A 58 -11.29 -1.74 9.78
CA MET A 58 -12.54 -2.51 9.78
C MET A 58 -12.90 -3.09 11.15
N PHE A 59 -11.94 -3.25 12.06
CA PHE A 59 -12.16 -3.76 13.41
C PHE A 59 -12.43 -2.64 14.44
N ARG A 60 -12.48 -1.39 13.99
CA ARG A 60 -12.71 -0.20 14.83
C ARG A 60 -14.16 0.25 14.74
N ASN A 61 -14.71 0.69 15.86
CA ASN A 61 -16.01 1.38 15.86
C ASN A 61 -15.89 2.79 15.24
N HIS A 62 -17.01 3.49 15.10
CA HIS A 62 -17.04 4.80 14.43
C HIS A 62 -16.09 5.83 15.08
N THR A 63 -16.12 5.94 16.41
CA THR A 63 -15.28 6.88 17.16
C THR A 63 -13.80 6.51 17.03
N GLU A 64 -13.46 5.23 17.24
CA GLU A 64 -12.08 4.73 17.11
C GLU A 64 -11.54 4.93 15.70
N ARG A 65 -12.38 4.73 14.67
CA ARG A 65 -11.99 4.93 13.26
C ARG A 65 -11.71 6.40 12.97
N TYR A 66 -12.51 7.31 13.52
CA TYR A 66 -12.30 8.76 13.37
C TYR A 66 -11.00 9.21 14.07
N GLU A 67 -10.82 8.85 15.34
CA GLU A 67 -9.63 9.21 16.13
C GLU A 67 -8.35 8.64 15.50
N PHE A 68 -8.38 7.37 15.09
CA PHE A 68 -7.23 6.74 14.45
C PHE A 68 -6.98 7.30 13.05
N GLY A 69 -8.03 7.65 12.31
CA GLY A 69 -7.93 8.35 11.03
C GLY A 69 -7.17 9.68 11.16
N LEU A 70 -7.54 10.50 12.16
CA LEU A 70 -6.85 11.76 12.45
C LEU A 70 -5.38 11.55 12.82
N LYS A 71 -5.10 10.54 13.65
CA LYS A 71 -3.72 10.14 13.98
C LYS A 71 -2.95 9.77 12.72
N LYS A 72 -3.53 8.98 11.83
CA LYS A 72 -2.90 8.54 10.57
C LYS A 72 -2.62 9.72 9.64
N VAL A 73 -3.55 10.67 9.51
CA VAL A 73 -3.36 11.94 8.77
C VAL A 73 -2.19 12.73 9.32
N TRP A 74 -2.13 12.92 10.64
CA TRP A 74 -1.05 13.67 11.26
C TRP A 74 0.31 13.02 10.98
N HIS A 75 0.43 11.70 11.19
CA HIS A 75 1.65 10.96 10.89
C HIS A 75 2.02 11.03 9.40
N PHE A 76 1.04 10.96 8.50
CA PHE A 76 1.29 11.02 7.07
C PHE A 76 1.85 12.38 6.65
N VAL A 77 1.27 13.47 7.15
CA VAL A 77 1.77 14.83 6.86
C VAL A 77 3.18 15.04 7.43
N GLN A 78 3.46 14.59 8.65
CA GLN A 78 4.82 14.67 9.20
C GLN A 78 5.80 13.82 8.37
N PHE A 79 5.41 12.61 8.03
CA PHE A 79 6.25 11.70 7.23
C PHE A 79 6.62 12.30 5.87
N LEU A 80 5.68 12.93 5.17
CA LEU A 80 5.95 13.60 3.89
C LEU A 80 6.91 14.78 4.05
N LYS A 81 6.81 15.54 5.14
CA LYS A 81 7.74 16.65 5.45
C LYS A 81 9.15 16.13 5.73
N ASP A 82 9.26 15.11 6.57
CA ASP A 82 10.54 14.51 6.98
C ASP A 82 11.27 13.84 5.81
N GLN A 83 10.53 13.22 4.90
CA GLN A 83 11.08 12.58 3.70
C GLN A 83 11.21 13.53 2.50
N HIS A 84 10.84 14.81 2.66
CA HIS A 84 10.88 15.84 1.62
C HIS A 84 10.16 15.42 0.32
N ILE A 85 9.01 14.74 0.44
CA ILE A 85 8.22 14.30 -0.70
C ILE A 85 7.41 15.47 -1.23
N THR A 86 7.80 15.99 -2.40
CA THR A 86 7.12 17.10 -3.06
C THR A 86 6.54 16.73 -4.42
N ASP A 87 6.92 15.58 -4.98
CA ASP A 87 6.39 15.10 -6.25
C ASP A 87 4.98 14.53 -6.09
N GLN A 88 4.06 14.98 -6.94
CA GLN A 88 2.66 14.60 -6.88
C GLN A 88 2.44 13.10 -7.13
N LYS A 89 3.21 12.47 -8.02
CA LYS A 89 3.07 11.04 -8.29
C LYS A 89 3.58 10.21 -7.12
N GLU A 90 4.68 10.64 -6.49
CA GLU A 90 5.17 9.99 -5.27
C GLU A 90 4.15 10.09 -4.14
N LEU A 91 3.55 11.26 -3.96
CA LEU A 91 2.46 11.47 -3.00
C LEU A 91 1.30 10.50 -3.25
N GLU A 92 0.83 10.38 -4.49
CA GLU A 92 -0.27 9.48 -4.86
C GLU A 92 0.07 8.01 -4.61
N ILE A 93 1.31 7.59 -4.90
CA ILE A 93 1.78 6.23 -4.63
C ILE A 93 1.76 5.95 -3.13
N MET A 94 2.29 6.87 -2.32
CA MET A 94 2.36 6.71 -0.86
C MET A 94 0.98 6.77 -0.22
N TYR A 95 0.11 7.66 -0.70
CA TYR A 95 -1.26 7.77 -0.24
C TYR A 95 -2.05 6.50 -0.59
N ALA A 96 -1.94 5.97 -1.80
CA ALA A 96 -2.52 4.68 -2.17
C ALA A 96 -1.96 3.53 -1.32
N ALA A 97 -0.68 3.61 -0.93
CA ALA A 97 -0.07 2.64 -0.04
C ALA A 97 -0.66 2.67 1.38
N LEU A 98 -1.41 3.70 1.81
CA LEU A 98 -2.14 3.70 3.08
C LEU A 98 -3.32 2.71 3.08
N GLY A 99 -3.78 2.31 1.89
CA GLY A 99 -4.75 1.24 1.56
C GLY A 99 -6.17 1.42 2.06
N GLU A 100 -6.41 2.48 2.82
CA GLU A 100 -7.74 3.00 3.10
C GLU A 100 -7.71 4.53 2.95
N PRO A 101 -8.81 5.14 2.49
CA PRO A 101 -8.94 6.59 2.49
C PRO A 101 -8.76 7.14 3.91
N LEU A 102 -8.16 8.32 4.01
CA LEU A 102 -8.06 9.02 5.28
C LEU A 102 -9.42 9.64 5.62
N CYS A 103 -9.62 9.96 6.90
CA CYS A 103 -10.87 10.54 7.38
C CYS A 103 -11.17 11.94 6.80
N ILE A 104 -10.19 12.58 6.14
CA ILE A 104 -10.29 13.90 5.53
C ILE A 104 -10.81 13.88 4.09
N ASP A 105 -10.87 12.71 3.45
CA ASP A 105 -11.18 12.61 2.02
C ASP A 105 -12.69 12.61 1.70
N GLY A 106 -13.54 12.76 2.71
CA GLY A 106 -14.99 12.76 2.57
C GLY A 106 -15.58 11.36 2.66
N THR A 107 -16.39 11.18 3.71
CA THR A 107 -17.24 10.05 4.14
C THR A 107 -17.47 8.85 3.20
N PRO A 108 -17.54 7.62 3.77
CA PRO A 108 -18.04 6.45 3.06
C PRO A 108 -19.48 6.71 2.60
N ARG A 109 -19.74 6.57 1.30
CA ARG A 109 -21.12 6.45 0.81
C ARG A 109 -21.66 5.14 1.37
N LEU A 110 -22.62 5.26 2.29
CA LEU A 110 -23.56 4.20 2.64
C LEU A 110 -24.32 3.75 1.38
#